data_AF-A0A1V6IU59-F1
#
_entry.id   AF-A0A1V6IU59-F1
#
_cell.length_a   1.000
_cell.length_b   1.000
_cell.length_c   1.000
_cell.angle_alpha   90.00
_cell.angle_beta   90.00
_cell.angle_gamma   90.00
#
_symmetry.space_group_name_H-M   'P 1'
#
loop_
_entity.id
_entity.type
_entity.pdbx_description
1 polymer ?
#
loop_
_entity_poly.entity_id
_entity_poly.type
_entity_poly.pdbx_seq_one_letter_code
_entity_poly.pdbx_strand_id
1 'polypeptide(L)'
;MTVFNSYGQNKSDSIEIKKALGTIFRQNGKNLTPRQLLDITQSNTEAYKEMKIAKSNYDIGSVFGFAGGFLVGWPLGTAIAGGEPNWTLAGIGAGLIVVSIPFSTAYTKHAKNAVNLYNNGLKSTGLNNVDFKIGLTYNGIGVKVIF
;
A
#
# COMPACT_ATOMS: atom_id res chain seq x y z
N MET A 1 9.72 40.24 -11.92
CA MET A 1 8.61 39.36 -12.33
C MET A 1 8.52 38.26 -11.29
N THR A 2 7.63 38.41 -10.30
CA THR A 2 7.57 37.56 -9.11
C THR A 2 6.58 36.44 -9.38
N VAL A 3 7.05 35.19 -9.46
CA VAL A 3 6.19 34.03 -9.68
C VAL A 3 5.60 33.61 -8.33
N PHE A 4 4.32 33.88 -8.13
CA PHE A 4 3.57 33.34 -7.00
C PHE A 4 3.30 31.85 -7.27
N ASN A 5 4.09 30.97 -6.65
CA ASN A 5 3.72 29.56 -6.54
C ASN A 5 2.53 29.46 -5.56
N SER A 6 1.32 29.47 -6.11
CA SER A 6 0.11 29.13 -5.40
C SER A 6 0.16 27.65 -5.00
N TYR A 7 0.59 27.36 -3.77
CA TYR A 7 0.34 26.08 -3.11
C TYR A 7 -1.13 26.05 -2.63
N GLY A 8 -2.06 26.13 -3.58
CA GLY A 8 -3.48 26.11 -3.33
C GLY A 8 -4.00 24.68 -3.24
N GLN A 9 -4.15 24.18 -2.01
CA GLN A 9 -4.82 22.95 -1.53
C GLN A 9 -3.84 21.94 -0.90
N ASN A 10 -3.59 22.08 0.40
CA ASN A 10 -3.33 20.94 1.28
C ASN A 10 -4.62 20.11 1.39
N LYS A 11 -5.01 19.44 0.30
CA LYS A 11 -5.86 18.26 0.45
C LYS A 11 -4.98 17.24 1.15
N SER A 12 -5.52 16.55 2.15
CA SER A 12 -4.88 15.32 2.62
C SER A 12 -4.84 14.41 1.39
N ASP A 13 -3.69 14.35 0.74
CA ASP A 13 -3.58 13.74 -0.59
C ASP A 13 -3.92 12.26 -0.46
N SER A 14 -4.76 11.77 -1.36
CA SER A 14 -5.15 10.36 -1.35
C SER A 14 -3.91 9.48 -1.50
N ILE A 15 -3.96 8.30 -0.88
CA ILE A 15 -2.87 7.33 -1.00
C ILE A 15 -3.03 6.59 -2.33
N GLU A 16 -2.00 6.66 -3.18
CA GLU A 16 -1.90 5.93 -4.44
C GLU A 16 -1.48 4.47 -4.18
N ILE A 17 -2.14 3.53 -4.86
CA ILE A 17 -1.78 2.10 -4.84
C ILE A 17 -1.13 1.75 -6.19
N LYS A 18 0.15 1.34 -6.18
CA LYS A 18 0.87 0.90 -7.38
C LYS A 18 1.28 -0.57 -7.27
N LYS A 19 1.13 -1.30 -8.37
CA LYS A 19 1.59 -2.69 -8.49
C LYS A 19 2.97 -2.70 -9.16
N ALA A 20 3.94 -3.31 -8.50
CA ALA A 20 5.28 -3.59 -8.99
C ALA A 20 5.60 -5.08 -8.70
N LEU A 21 6.82 -5.41 -8.26
CA LEU A 21 7.14 -6.72 -7.68
C LEU A 21 6.33 -7.03 -6.41
N GLY A 22 5.74 -6.00 -5.78
CA GLY A 22 4.76 -6.08 -4.71
C GLY A 22 3.73 -4.97 -4.84
N THR A 23 2.89 -4.78 -3.81
CA THR A 23 2.02 -3.60 -3.74
C THR A 23 2.77 -2.49 -3.00
N ILE A 24 2.92 -1.34 -3.65
CA ILE A 24 3.55 -0.14 -3.11
C ILE A 24 2.46 0.90 -2.88
N PHE A 25 2.50 1.55 -1.72
CA PHE A 25 1.63 2.65 -1.38
C PHE A 25 2.42 3.95 -1.42
N ARG A 26 1.85 5.00 -2.04
CA ARG A 26 2.52 6.29 -2.19
C ARG A 26 1.62 7.43 -1.77
N GLN A 27 2.20 8.45 -1.18
CA GLN A 27 1.54 9.72 -0.92
C GLN A 27 2.57 10.82 -1.15
N ASN A 28 2.18 11.87 -1.87
CA ASN A 28 3.03 13.04 -2.19
C ASN A 28 4.33 12.65 -2.87
N GLY A 29 4.25 11.68 -3.80
CA GLY A 29 5.41 11.16 -4.52
C GLY A 29 6.34 10.25 -3.70
N LYS A 30 6.13 10.09 -2.38
CA LYS A 30 6.97 9.25 -1.50
C LYS A 30 6.34 7.87 -1.29
N ASN A 31 7.19 6.84 -1.18
CA ASN A 31 6.74 5.50 -0.82
C ASN A 31 6.46 5.46 0.70
N LEU A 32 5.30 4.93 1.07
CA LEU A 32 4.90 4.79 2.46
C LEU A 32 5.29 3.42 2.99
N THR A 33 5.86 3.41 4.19
CA THR A 33 6.09 2.19 4.96
C THR A 33 4.77 1.69 5.59
N PRO A 34 4.68 0.40 5.96
CA PRO A 34 3.53 -0.11 6.70
C PRO A 34 3.24 0.65 8.00
N ARG A 35 4.30 1.16 8.66
CA ARG A 35 4.17 1.99 9.87
C ARG A 35 3.56 3.35 9.54
N GLN A 36 4.05 4.03 8.52
CA GLN A 36 3.47 5.31 8.08
C GLN A 36 2.02 5.16 7.62
N LEU A 37 1.69 4.07 6.91
CA LEU A 37 0.30 3.77 6.55
C LEU A 37 -0.56 3.61 7.80
N LEU A 38 -0.09 2.88 8.80
CA LEU A 38 -0.80 2.75 10.07
C LEU A 38 -1.05 4.12 10.72
N ASP A 39 -0.02 4.96 10.80
CA ASP A 39 -0.11 6.31 11.39
C ASP A 39 -1.08 7.20 10.60
N ILE A 40 -1.02 7.21 9.27
CA ILE A 40 -1.92 8.01 8.42
C ILE A 40 -3.37 7.55 8.56
N THR A 41 -3.62 6.24 8.62
CA THR A 41 -4.98 5.70 8.76
C THR A 41 -5.62 5.97 10.13
N GLN A 42 -4.87 6.46 11.13
CA GLN A 42 -5.42 6.79 12.46
C GLN A 42 -6.57 7.80 12.41
N SER A 43 -6.61 8.67 11.40
CA SER A 43 -7.70 9.63 11.25
C SER A 43 -9.05 8.99 10.90
N ASN A 44 -9.07 7.70 10.54
CA ASN A 44 -10.28 6.93 10.27
C ASN A 44 -10.22 5.61 11.05
N THR A 45 -11.10 5.45 12.05
CA THR A 45 -11.12 4.28 12.95
C THR A 45 -11.25 2.95 12.20
N GLU A 46 -12.04 2.89 11.13
CA GLU A 46 -12.22 1.67 10.33
C GLU A 46 -10.96 1.35 9.51
N ALA A 47 -10.38 2.37 8.86
CA ALA A 47 -9.12 2.24 8.13
C ALA A 47 -7.98 1.80 9.05
N TYR A 48 -7.89 2.38 10.25
CA TYR A 48 -6.87 2.05 11.24
C TYR A 48 -6.97 0.60 11.72
N LYS A 49 -8.19 0.11 11.98
CA LYS A 49 -8.42 -1.28 12.40
C LYS A 49 -7.95 -2.26 11.34
N GLU A 50 -8.28 -2.02 10.08
CA GLU A 50 -7.82 -2.85 8.95
C GLU A 50 -6.30 -2.76 8.79
N MET A 51 -5.71 -1.58 8.90
CA MET A 51 -4.27 -1.39 8.77
C MET A 51 -3.48 -2.05 9.91
N LYS A 52 -4.07 -2.12 11.12
CA LYS A 52 -3.47 -2.84 12.26
C LYS A 52 -3.34 -4.34 11.97
N ILE A 53 -4.38 -4.95 11.38
CA ILE A 53 -4.35 -6.35 10.93
C ILE A 53 -3.31 -6.51 9.83
N ALA A 54 -3.27 -5.59 8.86
CA ALA A 54 -2.27 -5.59 7.81
C ALA A 54 -0.86 -5.58 8.41
N LYS A 55 -0.57 -4.65 9.32
CA LYS A 55 0.75 -4.51 9.93
C LYS A 55 1.18 -5.76 10.71
N SER A 56 0.27 -6.38 11.46
CA SER A 56 0.57 -7.64 12.16
C SER A 56 1.03 -8.73 11.18
N ASN A 57 0.30 -8.91 10.08
CA ASN A 57 0.68 -9.85 9.03
C ASN A 57 2.02 -9.48 8.37
N TYR A 58 2.29 -8.19 8.16
CA TYR A 58 3.58 -7.73 7.64
C TYR A 58 4.74 -8.06 8.58
N ASP A 59 4.59 -7.80 9.88
CA ASP A 59 5.64 -8.05 10.87
C ASP A 59 5.95 -9.55 10.94
N ILE A 60 4.93 -10.40 11.01
CA ILE A 60 5.08 -11.86 11.02
C ILE A 60 5.73 -12.34 9.72
N GLY A 61 5.20 -11.93 8.57
CA GLY A 61 5.74 -12.30 7.26
C GLY A 61 7.19 -11.84 7.07
N SER A 62 7.54 -10.67 7.59
CA SER A 62 8.91 -10.14 7.54
C SER A 62 9.86 -11.00 8.37
N VAL A 63 9.49 -11.39 9.58
CA VAL A 63 10.33 -12.27 10.43
C VAL A 63 10.61 -13.59 9.72
N PHE A 64 9.57 -14.25 9.19
CA PHE A 64 9.75 -15.51 8.45
C PHE A 64 10.54 -15.35 7.16
N GLY A 65 10.29 -14.27 6.40
CA GLY A 65 11.00 -13.96 5.17
C GLY A 65 12.48 -13.65 5.40
N PHE A 66 12.82 -12.85 6.42
CA PHE A 66 14.19 -12.54 6.78
C PHE A 66 14.93 -13.77 7.32
N ALA A 67 14.33 -14.51 8.25
CA ALA A 67 14.92 -15.75 8.77
C ALA A 67 15.12 -16.78 7.65
N GLY A 68 14.09 -17.03 6.84
CA GLY A 68 14.16 -17.97 5.73
C GLY A 68 15.18 -17.55 4.66
N GLY A 69 15.20 -16.27 4.29
CA GLY A 69 16.17 -15.71 3.36
C GLY A 69 17.60 -15.81 3.86
N PHE A 70 17.85 -15.60 5.16
CA PHE A 70 19.16 -15.81 5.76
C PHE A 70 19.58 -17.28 5.74
N LEU A 71 18.68 -18.19 6.11
CA LEU A 71 18.96 -19.64 6.13
C LEU A 71 19.21 -20.23 4.74
N VAL A 72 18.62 -19.64 3.69
CA VAL A 72 18.93 -19.98 2.29
C VAL A 72 20.21 -19.29 1.82
N GLY A 73 20.36 -18.01 2.13
CA GLY A 73 21.47 -17.18 1.68
C GLY A 73 22.82 -17.64 2.26
N TRP A 74 22.84 -18.16 3.48
CA TRP A 74 24.06 -18.61 4.14
C TRP A 74 24.72 -19.79 3.41
N PRO A 75 24.04 -20.94 3.18
CA PRO A 75 24.59 -22.02 2.35
C PRO A 75 24.96 -21.57 0.93
N LEU A 76 24.17 -20.70 0.30
CA LEU A 76 24.50 -20.17 -1.03
C LEU A 76 25.82 -19.38 -1.02
N GLY A 77 26.03 -18.52 -0.01
CA GLY A 77 27.27 -17.79 0.17
C GLY A 77 28.46 -18.72 0.41
N THR A 78 28.28 -19.75 1.25
CA THR A 78 29.30 -20.78 1.49
C THR A 78 29.71 -21.50 0.21
N ALA A 79 28.75 -21.90 -0.63
CA ALA A 79 29.03 -22.57 -1.90
C ALA A 79 29.83 -21.67 -2.85
N ILE A 80 29.48 -20.38 -2.95
CA ILE A 80 30.20 -19.41 -3.79
C ILE A 80 31.64 -19.19 -3.28
N ALA A 81 31.85 -19.23 -1.96
CA ALA A 81 33.16 -19.11 -1.34
C ALA A 81 34.03 -20.39 -1.43
N GLY A 82 33.52 -21.46 -2.06
CA GLY A 82 34.22 -22.75 -2.20
C GLY A 82 34.18 -23.63 -0.95
N GLY A 83 33.32 -23.31 0.02
CA GLY A 83 33.08 -24.15 1.19
C GLY A 83 32.01 -25.22 0.93
N GLU A 84 31.77 -26.08 1.91
CA GLU A 84 30.73 -27.12 1.85
C GLU A 84 29.37 -26.55 2.31
N PRO A 85 28.40 -26.35 1.40
CA PRO A 85 27.10 -25.78 1.75
C PRO A 85 26.20 -26.76 2.52
N ASN A 86 25.56 -26.27 3.59
CA ASN A 86 24.52 -27.01 4.28
C ASN A 86 23.16 -26.84 3.58
N TRP A 87 22.85 -27.74 2.65
CA TRP A 87 21.58 -27.71 1.91
C TRP A 87 20.36 -28.04 2.76
N THR A 88 20.51 -28.77 3.88
CA THR A 88 19.41 -28.98 4.84
C THR A 88 18.97 -27.65 5.45
N LEU A 89 19.93 -26.78 5.80
CA LEU A 89 19.65 -25.43 6.31
C LEU A 89 18.91 -24.59 5.26
N ALA A 90 19.34 -24.67 3.99
CA ALA A 90 18.66 -24.00 2.88
C ALA A 90 17.23 -24.53 2.69
N GLY A 91 17.02 -25.84 2.82
CA GLY A 91 15.69 -26.46 2.74
C GLY A 91 14.73 -25.95 3.82
N ILE A 92 15.21 -25.85 5.07
CA ILE A 92 14.45 -25.26 6.18
C ILE A 92 14.13 -23.79 5.89
N GLY A 93 15.13 -23.02 5.43
CA GLY A 93 14.95 -21.62 5.06
C GLY A 93 13.91 -21.42 3.96
N ALA A 94 13.93 -22.26 2.92
CA ALA A 94 12.93 -22.24 1.86
C ALA A 94 11.52 -22.54 2.41
N GLY A 95 11.40 -23.47 3.36
CA GLY A 95 10.14 -23.73 4.06
C GLY A 95 9.59 -22.50 4.78
N LEU A 96 10.43 -21.75 5.49
CA LEU A 96 10.01 -20.51 6.16
C LEU A 96 9.57 -19.42 5.15
N ILE A 97 10.26 -19.31 4.01
CA ILE A 97 9.85 -18.39 2.94
C ILE A 97 8.46 -18.75 2.43
N VAL A 98 8.16 -20.03 2.20
CA VAL A 98 6.83 -20.49 1.78
C VAL A 98 5.76 -20.10 2.81
N VAL A 99 6.04 -20.28 4.11
CA VAL A 99 5.14 -19.87 5.19
C VAL A 99 4.89 -18.36 5.20
N SER A 100 5.84 -17.53 4.77
CA SER A 100 5.67 -16.06 4.71
C SER A 100 4.68 -15.58 3.63
N ILE A 101 4.43 -16.39 2.58
CA ILE A 101 3.59 -16.03 1.43
C ILE A 101 2.13 -15.69 1.81
N PRO A 102 1.40 -16.53 2.58
CA PRO A 102 0.04 -16.20 2.99
C PRO A 102 -0.03 -14.91 3.82
N PHE A 103 0.97 -14.65 4.68
CA PHE A 103 1.03 -13.42 5.47
C PHE A 103 1.23 -12.18 4.59
N SER A 104 2.13 -12.24 3.59
CA SER A 104 2.33 -11.15 2.63
C SER A 104 1.06 -10.85 1.81
N THR A 105 0.34 -11.91 1.43
CA THR A 105 -0.94 -11.80 0.72
C THR A 105 -2.01 -11.15 1.60
N ALA A 106 -2.12 -11.58 2.86
CA ALA A 106 -3.03 -11.01 3.84
C ALA A 106 -2.72 -9.53 4.10
N TYR A 107 -1.44 -9.19 4.31
CA TYR A 107 -0.98 -7.80 4.44
C TYR A 107 -1.47 -6.96 3.26
N THR A 108 -1.21 -7.40 2.03
CA THR A 108 -1.58 -6.66 0.83
C THR A 108 -3.09 -6.43 0.75
N LYS A 109 -3.90 -7.44 1.09
CA LYS A 109 -5.36 -7.34 1.08
C LYS A 109 -5.86 -6.31 2.10
N HIS A 110 -5.42 -6.42 3.35
CA HIS A 110 -5.87 -5.52 4.42
C HIS A 110 -5.33 -4.10 4.24
N ALA A 111 -4.09 -3.92 3.80
CA ALA A 111 -3.52 -2.60 3.53
C ALA A 111 -4.26 -1.87 2.40
N LYS A 112 -4.63 -2.57 1.32
CA LYS A 112 -5.47 -1.99 0.26
C LYS A 112 -6.85 -1.59 0.77
N ASN A 113 -7.47 -2.43 1.60
CA ASN A 113 -8.76 -2.13 2.20
C ASN A 113 -8.70 -0.88 3.09
N ALA A 114 -7.68 -0.80 3.96
CA ALA A 114 -7.44 0.35 4.82
C ALA A 114 -7.24 1.65 4.01
N VAL A 115 -6.43 1.59 2.96
CA VAL A 115 -6.23 2.75 2.07
C VAL A 115 -7.52 3.16 1.37
N ASN A 116 -8.33 2.21 0.91
CA ASN A 116 -9.61 2.52 0.29
C ASN A 116 -10.58 3.19 1.28
N LEU A 117 -10.66 2.70 2.52
CA LEU A 117 -11.47 3.29 3.59
C LEU A 117 -11.02 4.71 3.92
N TYR A 118 -9.71 4.92 4.06
CA TYR A 118 -9.13 6.25 4.27
C TYR A 118 -9.44 7.21 3.12
N ASN A 119 -9.17 6.81 1.88
CA ASN A 119 -9.42 7.61 0.69
C ASN A 119 -10.91 7.93 0.47
N ASN A 120 -11.80 6.99 0.81
CA ASN A 120 -13.25 7.23 0.74
C ASN A 120 -13.72 8.22 1.82
N GLY A 121 -13.15 8.15 3.02
CA GLY A 121 -13.38 9.14 4.08
C GLY A 121 -13.04 10.56 3.63
N LEU A 122 -11.91 10.73 2.93
CA LEU A 122 -11.48 12.02 2.37
C LEU A 122 -12.44 12.55 1.29
N LYS A 123 -13.00 11.67 0.46
CA LYS A 123 -14.00 12.05 -0.55
C LYS A 123 -15.30 12.52 0.10
N SER A 124 -15.75 11.86 1.17
CA SER A 124 -16.96 12.24 1.91
C SER A 124 -16.89 13.67 2.46
N THR A 125 -15.71 14.11 2.91
CA THR A 125 -15.47 15.49 3.38
C THR A 125 -15.32 16.50 2.21
N GLY A 126 -15.13 16.04 0.98
CA GLY A 126 -14.93 16.87 -0.22
C GLY A 126 -16.10 16.90 -1.22
N LEU A 127 -17.22 16.22 -0.92
CA LEU A 127 -18.39 16.15 -1.79
C LEU A 127 -19.30 17.39 -1.61
N ASN A 128 -18.98 18.47 -2.31
CA ASN A 128 -20.04 19.11 -3.10
C ASN A 128 -20.23 18.18 -4.31
N ASN A 129 -21.29 17.38 -4.29
CA ASN A 129 -21.69 16.53 -5.41
C ASN A 129 -22.09 17.40 -6.61
N VAL A 130 -21.12 17.86 -7.39
CA VAL A 130 -21.42 18.47 -8.68
C VAL A 130 -21.70 17.34 -9.66
N ASP A 131 -22.98 16.99 -9.78
CA ASP A 131 -23.49 15.95 -10.68
C ASP A 131 -23.55 16.53 -12.11
N PHE A 132 -22.57 16.21 -12.94
CA PHE A 132 -22.55 16.63 -14.35
C PHE A 132 -23.44 15.70 -15.17
N LYS A 133 -24.70 16.10 -15.34
CA LYS A 133 -25.63 15.40 -16.24
C LYS A 133 -25.53 16.02 -17.64
N ILE A 134 -25.05 15.24 -18.59
CA ILE A 134 -25.11 15.59 -20.02
C ILE A 134 -26.52 15.26 -20.52
N GLY A 135 -27.22 16.27 -21.02
CA GLY A 135 -28.58 16.13 -21.54
C GLY A 135 -28.70 16.74 -22.94
N LEU A 136 -29.41 16.04 -23.83
CA LEU A 136 -29.84 16.57 -25.12
C LEU A 136 -31.09 17.42 -24.90
N THR A 137 -30.98 18.74 -25.09
CA THR A 137 -32.15 19.64 -25.06
C THR A 137 -32.56 19.96 -26.50
N TYR A 138 -33.82 20.29 -26.73
CA TYR A 138 -34.41 20.51 -28.06
C TYR A 138 -33.69 21.56 -28.94
N ASN A 139 -32.75 22.36 -28.41
CA ASN A 139 -31.95 23.35 -29.14
C ASN A 139 -30.43 23.06 -29.18
N GLY A 140 -29.98 21.86 -28.79
CA GLY A 140 -28.57 21.45 -28.91
C GLY A 140 -28.01 20.66 -27.72
N ILE A 141 -26.71 20.36 -27.78
CA ILE A 141 -25.94 19.72 -26.70
C ILE A 141 -25.62 20.78 -25.63
N GLY A 142 -26.05 20.55 -24.39
CA GLY A 142 -25.76 21.42 -23.26
C GLY A 142 -25.22 20.64 -22.06
N VAL A 143 -24.38 21.29 -21.24
CA VAL A 143 -23.92 20.76 -19.96
C VAL A 143 -24.76 21.42 -18.86
N LYS A 144 -25.52 20.62 -18.11
CA LYS A 144 -26.25 21.10 -16.94
C LYS A 144 -25.43 20.82 -15.69
N VAL A 145 -25.08 21.88 -14.97
CA VAL A 145 -24.44 21.81 -13.66
C VAL A 145 -25.51 22.14 -12.61
N ILE A 146 -25.74 21.22 -11.68
CA ILE A 146 -26.68 21.40 -10.58
C ILE A 146 -25.85 21.47 -9.29
N PHE A 147 -26.07 22.52 -8.51
CA PHE A 147 -25.45 22.74 -7.21
C PHE A 147 -26.40 22.28 -6.10
#